data_AF-V3ZUC5-F1
#
_entry.id   AF-V3ZUC5-F1
#
_cell.length_a   1.000
_cell.length_b   1.000
_cell.length_c   1.000
_cell.angle_alpha   90.00
_cell.angle_beta   90.00
_cell.angle_gamma   90.00
#
_symmetry.space_group_name_H-M   'P 1'
#
loop_
_entity.id
_entity.type
_entity.pdbx_description
1 polymer ?
#
loop_
_entity_poly.entity_id
_entity_poly.type
_entity_poly.pdbx_seq_one_letter_code
_entity_poly.pdbx_strand_id
1 'polypeptide(L)'
;MAESNDISNRIKDFYDDVSEKLDFVCEINNPRLSQTVRGLIRQLHPDILKRNYGSAFIVPDKIEGCKILDFGCGAGVMAYVLSKLVGPKGHITAVDISPNLINEANKTLEYHREKWGFENSNVEFKVANVENFDEVEHLEGKLDMVLSYGVICLCPNKRAVFENIYRLLKVGGELSLSDIYADRDRPKEILQNLRLICKLYTCSMRWDEMIELATSVGFTKPYLVGAAPVEFQNKDLHKKTGFAQFARGEWRMFKLPKDVTSTAAEVTYNGNISGCEDSYYWDINTVFKKGESIVVDAGLVAILSNTRFKDSFTFKKCNAIERKVI
;
A
#
# COMPACT_ATOMS: atom_id res chain seq x y z
N MET A 1 -3.63 -25.91 -4.49
CA MET A 1 -4.97 -25.28 -4.62
C MET A 1 -5.89 -25.62 -3.46
N ALA A 2 -6.13 -26.90 -3.11
CA ALA A 2 -7.02 -27.26 -1.99
C ALA A 2 -6.60 -26.70 -0.61
N GLU A 3 -5.33 -26.86 -0.21
CA GLU A 3 -4.82 -26.31 1.08
C GLU A 3 -4.72 -24.78 1.09
N SER A 4 -4.49 -24.15 -0.07
CA SER A 4 -4.46 -22.69 -0.23
C SER A 4 -5.86 -22.07 -0.03
N ASN A 5 -6.89 -22.73 -0.57
CA ASN A 5 -8.27 -22.30 -0.39
C ASN A 5 -8.74 -22.51 1.05
N ASP A 6 -8.17 -23.48 1.79
CA ASP A 6 -8.51 -23.69 3.21
C ASP A 6 -8.06 -22.52 4.09
N ILE A 7 -6.81 -22.07 3.96
CA ILE A 7 -6.30 -20.98 4.80
C ILE A 7 -6.93 -19.62 4.49
N SER A 8 -7.15 -19.28 3.21
CA SER A 8 -7.82 -18.02 2.84
C SER A 8 -9.27 -17.99 3.34
N ASN A 9 -9.98 -19.12 3.32
CA ASN A 9 -11.31 -19.23 3.94
C ASN A 9 -11.27 -19.06 5.46
N ARG A 10 -10.31 -19.69 6.14
CA ARG A 10 -10.16 -19.53 7.60
C ARG A 10 -9.81 -18.11 8.01
N ILE A 11 -9.01 -17.40 7.22
CA ILE A 11 -8.70 -15.97 7.42
C ILE A 11 -9.96 -15.13 7.24
N LYS A 12 -10.72 -15.36 6.18
CA LYS A 12 -12.01 -14.71 5.93
C LYS A 12 -12.96 -14.92 7.12
N ASP A 13 -13.17 -16.16 7.55
CA ASP A 13 -14.08 -16.49 8.66
C ASP A 13 -13.61 -15.84 9.98
N PHE A 14 -12.30 -15.71 10.21
CA PHE A 14 -11.77 -14.99 11.37
C PHE A 14 -12.14 -13.51 11.36
N TYR A 15 -11.96 -12.83 10.22
CA TYR A 15 -12.30 -11.41 10.11
C TYR A 15 -13.80 -11.16 10.09
N ASP A 16 -14.60 -12.09 9.59
CA ASP A 16 -16.07 -12.05 9.71
C ASP A 16 -16.50 -12.10 11.19
N ASP A 17 -15.96 -13.04 11.97
CA ASP A 17 -16.26 -13.19 13.40
C ASP A 17 -15.87 -11.93 14.20
N VAL A 18 -14.68 -11.39 13.93
CA VAL A 18 -14.19 -10.15 14.57
C VAL A 18 -15.03 -8.93 14.16
N SER A 19 -15.49 -8.87 12.91
CA SER A 19 -16.38 -7.81 12.39
C SER A 19 -17.76 -7.82 13.06
N GLU A 20 -18.29 -9.00 13.34
CA GLU A 20 -19.57 -9.16 14.03
C GLU A 20 -19.46 -8.83 15.51
N LYS A 21 -18.40 -9.30 16.18
CA LYS A 21 -18.20 -9.13 17.62
C LYS A 21 -17.71 -7.75 18.02
N LEU A 22 -17.05 -7.03 17.11
CA LEU A 22 -16.38 -5.75 17.37
C LEU A 22 -15.39 -5.84 18.55
N ASP A 23 -14.76 -7.00 18.72
CA ASP A 23 -13.91 -7.33 19.89
C ASP A 23 -12.42 -7.07 19.65
N PHE A 24 -12.06 -6.66 18.44
CA PHE A 24 -10.73 -6.21 18.04
C PHE A 24 -10.90 -5.01 17.13
N VAL A 25 -10.23 -3.89 17.41
CA VAL A 25 -10.24 -2.70 16.55
C VAL A 25 -8.84 -2.10 16.57
N CYS A 26 -8.32 -1.77 15.39
CA CYS A 26 -7.03 -1.10 15.26
C CYS A 26 -7.22 0.41 15.31
N GLU A 27 -6.52 1.09 16.22
CA GLU A 27 -6.49 2.54 16.27
C GLU A 27 -5.65 3.12 15.13
N ILE A 28 -6.10 4.26 14.59
CA ILE A 28 -5.35 5.02 13.59
C ILE A 28 -4.31 5.91 14.31
N ASN A 29 -3.17 5.32 14.63
CA ASN A 29 -2.09 5.98 15.37
C ASN A 29 -0.86 6.23 14.49
N ASN A 30 -1.03 7.10 13.48
CA ASN A 30 0.09 7.56 12.65
C ASN A 30 0.37 9.05 12.93
N PRO A 31 1.51 9.40 13.57
CA PRO A 31 1.85 10.79 13.87
C PRO A 31 2.11 11.62 12.61
N ARG A 32 2.44 10.99 11.47
CA ARG A 32 2.75 11.65 10.20
C ARG A 32 1.51 12.10 9.43
N LEU A 33 0.29 11.74 9.86
CA LEU A 33 -0.94 12.18 9.18
C LEU A 33 -1.12 13.70 9.30
N SER A 34 -1.37 14.34 8.16
CA SER A 34 -1.67 15.76 8.07
C SER A 34 -2.97 16.11 8.80
N GLN A 35 -3.12 17.38 9.19
CA GLN A 35 -4.35 17.85 9.84
C GLN A 35 -5.58 17.69 8.93
N THR A 36 -5.40 17.82 7.61
CA THR A 36 -6.43 17.56 6.60
C THR A 36 -6.93 16.12 6.70
N VAL A 37 -6.02 15.14 6.66
CA VAL A 37 -6.39 13.72 6.75
C VAL A 37 -7.05 13.40 8.10
N ARG A 38 -6.53 13.94 9.21
CA ARG A 38 -7.17 13.80 10.53
C ARG A 38 -8.57 14.38 10.54
N GLY A 39 -8.78 15.50 9.87
CA GLY A 39 -10.10 16.12 9.69
C GLY A 39 -11.05 15.24 8.87
N LEU A 40 -10.56 14.52 7.86
CA LEU A 40 -11.36 13.57 7.08
C LEU A 40 -11.76 12.35 7.90
N ILE A 41 -10.82 11.76 8.67
CA ILE A 41 -11.11 10.61 9.53
C ILE A 41 -12.24 10.91 10.52
N ARG A 42 -12.25 12.12 11.10
CA ARG A 42 -13.33 12.56 12.02
C ARG A 42 -14.71 12.71 11.35
N GLN A 43 -14.77 12.74 10.03
CA GLN A 43 -16.01 12.85 9.27
C GLN A 43 -16.54 11.48 8.80
N LEU A 44 -15.76 10.41 9.00
CA LEU A 44 -16.18 9.07 8.59
C LEU A 44 -17.36 8.57 9.43
N HIS A 45 -18.18 7.72 8.84
CA HIS A 45 -19.28 7.08 9.55
C HIS A 45 -18.73 6.26 10.75
N PRO A 46 -19.31 6.38 11.96
CA PRO A 46 -18.77 5.71 13.14
C PRO A 46 -18.75 4.19 13.03
N ASP A 47 -19.65 3.58 12.25
CA ASP A 47 -19.73 2.12 12.15
C ASP A 47 -18.59 1.48 11.36
N ILE A 48 -17.97 2.20 10.41
CA ILE A 48 -16.76 1.70 9.74
C ILE A 48 -15.52 1.87 10.63
N LEU A 49 -15.49 2.89 11.48
CA LEU A 49 -14.39 3.11 12.43
C LEU A 49 -14.31 2.01 13.50
N LYS A 50 -15.46 1.47 13.92
CA LYS A 50 -15.53 0.29 14.82
C LYS A 50 -15.01 -1.00 14.16
N ARG A 51 -14.79 -0.99 12.84
CA ARG A 51 -14.36 -2.13 12.02
C ARG A 51 -13.08 -1.83 11.25
N ASN A 52 -12.23 -1.02 11.85
CA ASN A 52 -10.91 -0.74 11.30
C ASN A 52 -9.95 -1.86 11.72
N TYR A 53 -9.49 -2.64 10.74
CA TYR A 53 -8.51 -3.70 10.90
C TYR A 53 -7.31 -3.38 10.06
N GLY A 54 -6.10 -3.52 10.60
CA GLY A 54 -4.89 -3.29 9.84
C GLY A 54 -3.76 -2.71 10.68
N SER A 55 -2.55 -2.86 10.15
CA SER A 55 -1.32 -2.47 10.84
C SER A 55 -0.82 -1.07 10.45
N ALA A 56 -1.41 -0.45 9.44
CA ALA A 56 -0.97 0.82 8.87
C ALA A 56 -2.13 1.68 8.36
N PHE A 57 -1.99 3.00 8.53
CA PHE A 57 -2.86 3.99 7.88
C PHE A 57 -1.95 5.02 7.20
N ILE A 58 -1.65 4.79 5.92
CA ILE A 58 -0.70 5.59 5.13
C ILE A 58 -1.44 6.15 3.94
N VAL A 59 -1.44 7.48 3.83
CA VAL A 59 -2.09 8.18 2.72
C VAL A 59 -1.01 8.51 1.68
N PRO A 60 -1.12 7.99 0.45
CA PRO A 60 -0.17 8.32 -0.61
C PRO A 60 -0.35 9.75 -1.11
N ASP A 61 0.76 10.39 -1.48
CA ASP A 61 0.75 11.76 -2.02
C ASP A 61 0.43 11.79 -3.53
N LYS A 62 0.00 12.97 -3.97
CA LYS A 62 -0.26 13.29 -5.38
C LYS A 62 -1.22 12.30 -6.04
N ILE A 63 -2.39 12.08 -5.42
CA ILE A 63 -3.38 11.09 -5.87
C ILE A 63 -4.68 11.69 -6.46
N GLU A 64 -4.78 13.01 -6.58
CA GLU A 64 -5.94 13.64 -7.21
C GLU A 64 -6.18 13.06 -8.61
N GLY A 65 -7.42 12.67 -8.91
CA GLY A 65 -7.81 12.06 -10.18
C GLY A 65 -7.36 10.61 -10.40
N CYS A 66 -6.63 10.00 -9.46
CA CYS A 66 -6.14 8.63 -9.63
C CYS A 66 -7.26 7.58 -9.55
N LYS A 67 -7.09 6.49 -10.30
CA LYS A 67 -7.83 5.24 -10.15
C LYS A 67 -7.02 4.30 -9.26
N ILE A 68 -7.54 3.99 -8.08
CA ILE A 68 -6.84 3.25 -7.04
C ILE A 68 -7.59 1.96 -6.71
N LEU A 69 -6.86 0.85 -6.58
CA LEU A 69 -7.37 -0.36 -5.93
C LEU A 69 -6.89 -0.40 -4.47
N ASP A 70 -7.83 -0.47 -3.52
CA ASP A 70 -7.56 -0.73 -2.10
C ASP A 70 -7.73 -2.22 -1.83
N PHE A 71 -6.63 -2.96 -1.68
CA PHE A 71 -6.63 -4.41 -1.50
C PHE A 71 -6.67 -4.80 -0.02
N GLY A 72 -7.74 -5.50 0.35
CA GLY A 72 -8.09 -5.85 1.73
C GLY A 72 -8.60 -4.62 2.48
N CYS A 73 -9.60 -3.97 1.89
CA CYS A 73 -10.11 -2.68 2.35
C CYS A 73 -10.88 -2.76 3.69
N GLY A 74 -11.21 -3.97 4.16
CA GLY A 74 -12.09 -4.19 5.29
C GLY A 74 -13.41 -3.45 5.15
N ALA A 75 -13.86 -2.78 6.21
CA ALA A 75 -15.07 -1.97 6.21
C ALA A 75 -14.92 -0.60 5.49
N GLY A 76 -13.77 -0.34 4.84
CA GLY A 76 -13.61 0.77 3.90
C GLY A 76 -13.06 2.08 4.48
N VAL A 77 -12.50 2.09 5.70
CA VAL A 77 -11.97 3.30 6.33
C VAL A 77 -10.92 4.01 5.44
N MET A 78 -9.96 3.26 4.90
CA MET A 78 -8.96 3.80 3.97
C MET A 78 -9.60 4.19 2.64
N ALA A 79 -10.38 3.29 2.03
CA ALA A 79 -11.09 3.53 0.77
C ALA A 79 -11.91 4.84 0.77
N TYR A 80 -12.64 5.15 1.85
CA TYR A 80 -13.39 6.40 1.96
C TYR A 80 -12.49 7.62 2.08
N VAL A 81 -11.43 7.57 2.89
CA VAL A 81 -10.45 8.68 2.95
C VAL A 81 -9.83 8.92 1.58
N LEU A 82 -9.44 7.87 0.86
CA LEU A 82 -8.94 7.99 -0.50
C LEU A 82 -9.99 8.55 -1.45
N SER A 83 -11.25 8.12 -1.34
CA SER A 83 -12.35 8.63 -2.18
C SER A 83 -12.49 10.15 -2.07
N LYS A 84 -12.31 10.72 -0.87
CA LYS A 84 -12.28 12.18 -0.72
C LYS A 84 -11.02 12.82 -1.32
N LEU A 85 -9.86 12.20 -1.19
CA LEU A 85 -8.57 12.76 -1.62
C LEU A 85 -8.33 12.66 -3.13
N VAL A 86 -8.80 11.59 -3.79
CA VAL A 86 -8.75 11.48 -5.25
C VAL A 86 -9.76 12.40 -5.93
N GLY A 87 -10.79 12.84 -5.19
CA GLY A 87 -11.81 13.78 -5.66
C GLY A 87 -12.76 13.17 -6.70
N PRO A 88 -13.68 13.98 -7.25
CA PRO A 88 -14.77 13.50 -8.11
C PRO A 88 -14.29 12.96 -9.47
N LYS A 89 -13.06 13.26 -9.88
CA LYS A 89 -12.44 12.74 -11.11
C LYS A 89 -11.67 11.44 -10.88
N GLY A 90 -11.32 11.13 -9.64
CA GLY A 90 -10.68 9.88 -9.27
C GLY A 90 -11.69 8.79 -8.99
N HIS A 91 -11.21 7.58 -8.77
CA HIS A 91 -12.05 6.43 -8.47
C HIS A 91 -11.34 5.43 -7.58
N ILE A 92 -12.06 4.89 -6.59
CA ILE A 92 -11.55 3.85 -5.71
C ILE A 92 -12.33 2.56 -5.99
N THR A 93 -11.63 1.52 -6.42
CA THR A 93 -12.15 0.16 -6.30
C THR A 93 -11.58 -0.43 -5.02
N ALA A 94 -12.43 -0.88 -4.10
CA ALA A 94 -12.03 -1.40 -2.81
C ALA A 94 -12.49 -2.86 -2.70
N VAL A 95 -11.56 -3.76 -2.41
CA VAL A 95 -11.85 -5.19 -2.40
C VAL A 95 -11.43 -5.86 -1.11
N ASP A 96 -12.22 -6.83 -0.68
CA ASP A 96 -11.93 -7.68 0.46
C ASP A 96 -12.47 -9.09 0.21
N ILE A 97 -11.87 -10.09 0.85
CA ILE A 97 -12.34 -11.48 0.74
C ILE A 97 -13.62 -11.71 1.56
N SER A 98 -13.88 -10.86 2.56
CA SER A 98 -15.05 -10.92 3.44
C SER A 98 -16.28 -10.25 2.82
N PRO A 99 -17.37 -11.01 2.56
CA PRO A 99 -18.66 -10.42 2.17
C PRO A 99 -19.26 -9.55 3.26
N ASN A 100 -19.04 -9.88 4.54
CA ASN A 100 -19.59 -9.13 5.66
C ASN A 100 -18.97 -7.72 5.74
N LEU A 101 -17.64 -7.61 5.64
CA LEU A 101 -16.94 -6.33 5.65
C LEU A 101 -17.35 -5.45 4.47
N ILE A 102 -17.46 -6.05 3.27
CA ILE A 102 -17.93 -5.34 2.07
C ILE A 102 -19.38 -4.86 2.24
N ASN A 103 -20.26 -5.65 2.87
CA ASN A 103 -21.62 -5.23 3.19
C ASN A 103 -21.64 -4.06 4.19
N GLU A 104 -20.83 -4.11 5.25
CA GLU A 104 -20.71 -3.01 6.23
C GLU A 104 -20.17 -1.72 5.59
N ALA A 105 -19.19 -1.83 4.69
CA ALA A 105 -18.71 -0.69 3.91
C ALA A 105 -19.86 -0.06 3.09
N ASN A 106 -20.52 -0.88 2.27
CA ASN A 106 -21.60 -0.42 1.38
C ASN A 106 -22.76 0.28 2.10
N LYS A 107 -23.11 -0.14 3.32
CA LYS A 107 -24.16 0.52 4.13
C LYS A 107 -23.90 2.01 4.38
N THR A 108 -22.64 2.44 4.32
CA THR A 108 -22.24 3.83 4.59
C THR A 108 -21.88 4.63 3.35
N LEU A 109 -22.12 4.07 2.15
CA LEU A 109 -21.74 4.68 0.87
C LEU A 109 -22.48 5.99 0.63
N GLU A 110 -23.81 6.01 0.81
CA GLU A 110 -24.61 7.23 0.67
C GLU A 110 -24.24 8.30 1.68
N TYR A 111 -23.94 7.91 2.93
CA TYR A 111 -23.48 8.85 3.96
C TYR A 111 -22.25 9.63 3.49
N HIS A 112 -21.21 8.94 3.00
CA HIS A 112 -19.98 9.59 2.58
C HIS A 112 -20.16 10.39 1.28
N ARG A 113 -20.97 9.90 0.34
CA ARG A 113 -21.33 10.62 -0.90
C ARG A 113 -21.97 11.97 -0.57
N GLU A 114 -23.00 11.97 0.29
CA GLU A 114 -23.72 13.18 0.70
C GLU A 114 -22.84 14.10 1.56
N LYS A 115 -22.14 13.54 2.56
CA LYS A 115 -21.26 14.28 3.47
C LYS A 115 -20.22 15.12 2.72
N TRP A 116 -19.76 14.63 1.57
CA TRP A 116 -18.71 15.25 0.77
C TRP A 116 -19.20 15.94 -0.49
N GLY A 117 -20.53 15.97 -0.72
CA GLY A 117 -21.17 16.67 -1.83
C GLY A 117 -20.88 16.06 -3.19
N PHE A 118 -20.69 14.75 -3.27
CA PHE A 118 -20.49 14.07 -4.54
C PHE A 118 -21.82 13.79 -5.24
N GLU A 119 -21.89 14.08 -6.54
CA GLU A 119 -23.06 13.75 -7.36
C GLU A 119 -23.28 12.24 -7.41
N ASN A 120 -22.21 11.48 -7.65
CA ASN A 120 -22.18 10.03 -7.64
C ASN A 120 -21.07 9.54 -6.71
N SER A 121 -21.22 8.35 -6.12
CA SER A 121 -20.11 7.73 -5.40
C SER A 121 -18.95 7.45 -6.36
N ASN A 122 -17.76 7.85 -5.96
CA ASN A 122 -16.52 7.53 -6.65
C ASN A 122 -15.77 6.34 -6.02
N VAL A 123 -16.43 5.62 -5.11
CA VAL A 123 -15.93 4.37 -4.52
C VAL A 123 -16.89 3.22 -4.82
N GLU A 124 -16.32 2.07 -5.14
CA GLU A 124 -17.01 0.81 -5.36
C GLU A 124 -16.39 -0.28 -4.48
N PHE A 125 -17.22 -0.99 -3.70
CA PHE A 125 -16.78 -2.09 -2.85
C PHE A 125 -17.17 -3.45 -3.45
N LYS A 126 -16.23 -4.37 -3.60
CA LYS A 126 -16.47 -5.71 -4.14
C LYS A 126 -15.87 -6.80 -3.26
N VAL A 127 -16.55 -7.94 -3.21
CA VAL A 127 -15.94 -9.17 -2.72
C VAL A 127 -15.00 -9.69 -3.79
N ALA A 128 -13.72 -9.82 -3.46
CA ALA A 128 -12.74 -10.45 -4.34
C ALA A 128 -11.62 -11.07 -3.52
N ASN A 129 -11.12 -12.22 -3.97
CA ASN A 129 -9.84 -12.75 -3.51
C ASN A 129 -8.81 -12.39 -4.57
N VAL A 130 -7.91 -11.43 -4.35
CA VAL A 130 -6.96 -11.01 -5.39
C VAL A 130 -5.84 -12.01 -5.68
N GLU A 131 -5.75 -13.12 -4.93
CA GLU A 131 -5.00 -14.30 -5.40
C GLU A 131 -5.64 -14.85 -6.68
N ASN A 132 -6.96 -14.72 -6.79
CA ASN A 132 -7.74 -14.91 -8.01
C ASN A 132 -7.89 -13.58 -8.77
N PHE A 133 -7.63 -13.59 -10.06
CA PHE A 133 -7.64 -12.35 -10.86
C PHE A 133 -9.03 -11.99 -11.39
N ASP A 134 -9.91 -12.99 -11.49
CA ASP A 134 -11.15 -12.93 -12.29
C ASP A 134 -12.06 -11.74 -11.92
N GLU A 135 -12.26 -11.48 -10.63
CA GLU A 135 -13.16 -10.44 -10.14
C GLU A 135 -12.67 -9.02 -10.47
N VAL A 136 -11.35 -8.87 -10.69
CA VAL A 136 -10.69 -7.59 -10.97
C VAL A 136 -10.05 -7.53 -12.36
N GLU A 137 -10.23 -8.55 -13.21
CA GLU A 137 -9.63 -8.64 -14.54
C GLU A 137 -9.97 -7.43 -15.42
N HIS A 138 -11.20 -6.93 -15.30
CA HIS A 138 -11.65 -5.72 -16.01
C HIS A 138 -10.83 -4.46 -15.70
N LEU A 139 -9.98 -4.47 -14.67
CA LEU A 139 -9.08 -3.38 -14.28
C LEU A 139 -7.65 -3.52 -14.86
N GLU A 140 -7.37 -4.57 -15.65
CA GLU A 140 -6.05 -4.80 -16.25
C GLU A 140 -5.53 -3.56 -17.00
N GLY A 141 -4.33 -3.10 -16.63
CA GLY A 141 -3.68 -1.94 -17.20
C GLY A 141 -4.41 -0.60 -17.01
N LYS A 142 -5.32 -0.48 -16.03
CA LYS A 142 -6.16 0.73 -15.83
C LYS A 142 -5.90 1.46 -14.52
N LEU A 143 -5.17 0.86 -13.57
CA LEU A 143 -4.94 1.46 -12.26
C LEU A 143 -3.70 2.36 -12.25
N ASP A 144 -3.84 3.52 -11.64
CA ASP A 144 -2.71 4.41 -11.35
C ASP A 144 -1.97 3.94 -10.08
N MET A 145 -2.69 3.27 -9.17
CA MET A 145 -2.13 2.75 -7.93
C MET A 145 -2.87 1.53 -7.40
N VAL A 146 -2.13 0.65 -6.72
CA VAL A 146 -2.68 -0.39 -5.83
C VAL A 146 -2.13 -0.16 -4.43
N LEU A 147 -3.00 -0.18 -3.42
CA LEU A 147 -2.64 -0.14 -2.01
C LEU A 147 -2.87 -1.52 -1.40
N SER A 148 -1.94 -1.96 -0.56
CA SER A 148 -2.16 -3.12 0.29
C SER A 148 -1.46 -2.94 1.63
N TYR A 149 -2.24 -2.89 2.71
CA TYR A 149 -1.75 -2.59 4.05
C TYR A 149 -2.09 -3.72 5.02
N GLY A 150 -1.15 -4.65 5.22
CA GLY A 150 -1.28 -5.78 6.13
C GLY A 150 -1.99 -6.99 5.51
N VAL A 151 -1.98 -7.13 4.19
CA VAL A 151 -2.84 -8.10 3.47
C VAL A 151 -2.04 -9.06 2.60
N ILE A 152 -1.05 -8.58 1.82
CA ILE A 152 -0.24 -9.49 0.97
C ILE A 152 0.44 -10.59 1.79
N CYS A 153 0.90 -10.28 3.00
CA CYS A 153 1.48 -11.29 3.88
C CYS A 153 0.50 -12.44 4.21
N LEU A 154 -0.80 -12.17 4.31
CA LEU A 154 -1.85 -13.16 4.56
C LEU A 154 -2.10 -14.10 3.38
N CYS A 155 -1.77 -13.68 2.16
CA CYS A 155 -1.97 -14.49 0.96
C CYS A 155 -1.00 -15.68 0.92
N PRO A 156 -1.50 -16.92 0.74
CA PRO A 156 -0.68 -18.09 0.49
C PRO A 156 0.20 -17.95 -0.76
N ASN A 157 -0.38 -17.55 -1.89
CA ASN A 157 0.33 -17.40 -3.15
C ASN A 157 0.73 -15.94 -3.40
N LYS A 158 1.73 -15.49 -2.66
CA LYS A 158 2.27 -14.12 -2.76
C LYS A 158 2.72 -13.77 -4.18
N ARG A 159 3.35 -14.71 -4.90
CA ARG A 159 3.79 -14.48 -6.28
C ARG A 159 2.63 -14.14 -7.20
N ALA A 160 1.54 -14.92 -7.17
CA ALA A 160 0.36 -14.62 -7.98
C ALA A 160 -0.22 -13.24 -7.66
N VAL A 161 -0.24 -12.84 -6.38
CA VAL A 161 -0.69 -11.49 -5.98
C VAL A 161 0.18 -10.40 -6.59
N PHE A 162 1.51 -10.50 -6.50
CA PHE A 162 2.41 -9.51 -7.12
C PHE A 162 2.23 -9.47 -8.66
N GLU A 163 2.09 -10.63 -9.31
CA GLU A 163 1.86 -10.73 -10.76
C GLU A 163 0.52 -10.09 -11.17
N ASN A 164 -0.56 -10.36 -10.42
CA ASN A 164 -1.87 -9.77 -10.62
C ASN A 164 -1.83 -8.25 -10.45
N ILE A 165 -1.26 -7.75 -9.35
CA ILE A 165 -1.09 -6.31 -9.11
C ILE A 165 -0.31 -5.66 -10.27
N TYR A 166 0.78 -6.29 -10.72
CA TYR A 166 1.56 -5.79 -11.84
C TYR A 166 0.74 -5.72 -13.14
N ARG A 167 -0.14 -6.69 -13.40
CA ARG A 167 -1.07 -6.65 -14.56
C ARG A 167 -2.08 -5.51 -14.44
N LEU A 168 -2.68 -5.31 -13.26
CA LEU A 168 -3.68 -4.25 -13.03
C LEU A 168 -3.13 -2.83 -13.21
N LEU A 169 -1.88 -2.62 -12.82
CA LEU A 169 -1.24 -1.31 -12.93
C LEU A 169 -1.03 -0.90 -14.40
N LYS A 170 -1.33 0.36 -14.69
CA LYS A 170 -0.83 1.06 -15.88
C LYS A 170 0.70 1.09 -15.85
N VAL A 171 1.29 1.33 -17.01
CA VAL A 171 2.67 1.82 -17.07
C VAL A 171 2.75 3.19 -16.38
N GLY A 172 3.71 3.35 -15.48
CA GLY A 172 3.82 4.48 -14.56
C GLY A 172 3.05 4.32 -13.24
N GLY A 173 2.32 3.21 -13.06
CA GLY A 173 1.55 2.94 -11.86
C GLY A 173 2.39 2.51 -10.65
N GLU A 174 1.87 2.73 -9.44
CA GLU A 174 2.54 2.48 -8.15
C GLU A 174 1.86 1.36 -7.36
N LEU A 175 2.64 0.45 -6.78
CA LEU A 175 2.21 -0.36 -5.64
C LEU A 175 2.71 0.31 -4.36
N SER A 176 1.77 0.74 -3.51
CA SER A 176 2.02 1.18 -2.14
C SER A 176 1.72 0.03 -1.20
N LEU A 177 2.76 -0.52 -0.57
CA LEU A 177 2.69 -1.73 0.23
C LEU A 177 3.11 -1.42 1.67
N SER A 178 2.30 -1.83 2.64
CA SER A 178 2.75 -1.92 4.03
C SER A 178 2.45 -3.31 4.57
N ASP A 179 3.45 -3.93 5.19
CA ASP A 179 3.32 -5.24 5.80
C ASP A 179 4.23 -5.35 7.02
N ILE A 180 4.00 -6.39 7.81
CA ILE A 180 4.95 -6.82 8.85
C ILE A 180 5.92 -7.81 8.23
N TYR A 181 7.20 -7.62 8.53
CA TYR A 181 8.28 -8.46 8.04
C TYR A 181 9.10 -9.00 9.21
N ALA A 182 9.63 -10.21 9.03
CA ALA A 182 10.45 -10.88 10.03
C ALA A 182 11.94 -10.84 9.63
N ASP A 183 12.84 -10.80 10.61
CA ASP A 183 14.29 -10.87 10.39
C ASP A 183 14.76 -12.27 9.95
N ARG A 184 13.95 -13.31 10.20
CA ARG A 184 14.27 -14.72 9.96
C ARG A 184 13.03 -15.56 9.74
N ASP A 185 13.25 -16.80 9.34
CA ASP A 185 12.21 -17.81 9.27
C ASP A 185 11.65 -18.21 10.64
N ARG A 186 10.34 -18.42 10.67
CA ARG A 186 9.59 -18.79 11.87
C ARG A 186 9.43 -20.32 11.94
N PRO A 187 9.37 -20.92 13.14
CA PRO A 187 9.17 -22.37 13.31
C PRO A 187 7.95 -22.88 12.53
N LYS A 188 8.06 -24.07 11.90
CA LYS A 188 7.01 -24.59 11.02
C LYS A 188 5.71 -24.87 11.77
N GLU A 189 5.81 -25.21 13.05
CA GLU A 189 4.72 -25.61 13.93
C GLU A 189 3.74 -24.48 14.20
N ILE A 190 4.18 -23.22 14.08
CA ILE A 190 3.32 -22.05 14.32
C ILE A 190 2.73 -21.46 13.04
N LEU A 191 3.20 -21.89 11.86
CA LEU A 191 2.80 -21.30 10.58
C LEU A 191 1.31 -21.48 10.28
N GLN A 192 0.63 -22.43 10.92
CA GLN A 192 -0.81 -22.66 10.77
C GLN A 192 -1.67 -22.09 11.91
N ASN A 193 -1.06 -21.39 12.88
CA ASN A 193 -1.80 -20.79 13.98
C ASN A 193 -2.54 -19.53 13.50
N LEU A 194 -3.85 -19.66 13.28
CA LEU A 194 -4.68 -18.61 12.71
C LEU A 194 -4.62 -17.28 13.48
N ARG A 195 -4.56 -17.31 14.82
CA ARG A 195 -4.42 -16.08 15.62
C ARG A 195 -3.07 -15.40 15.41
N LEU A 196 -2.01 -16.14 15.13
CA LEU A 196 -0.70 -15.57 14.81
C LEU A 196 -0.64 -15.11 13.35
N ILE A 197 -1.33 -15.79 12.44
CA ILE A 197 -1.47 -15.40 11.03
C ILE A 197 -2.21 -14.06 10.93
N CYS A 198 -3.38 -13.92 11.56
CA CYS A 198 -4.18 -12.70 11.52
C CYS A 198 -3.56 -11.53 12.32
N LYS A 199 -2.51 -11.79 13.12
CA LYS A 199 -1.61 -10.78 13.69
C LYS A 199 -0.39 -10.47 12.82
N LEU A 200 -0.35 -11.06 11.63
CA LEU A 200 0.68 -10.99 10.59
C LEU A 200 2.03 -11.62 10.95
N TYR A 201 2.22 -12.18 12.14
CA TYR A 201 3.54 -12.65 12.58
C TYR A 201 4.06 -13.87 11.81
N THR A 202 3.20 -14.83 11.54
CA THR A 202 3.65 -16.13 10.97
C THR A 202 3.65 -16.12 9.45
N CYS A 203 2.89 -15.22 8.84
CA CYS A 203 2.75 -15.08 7.40
C CYS A 203 3.65 -13.97 6.80
N SER A 204 4.36 -13.20 7.65
CA SER A 204 5.40 -12.25 7.27
C SER A 204 6.47 -12.86 6.38
N MET A 205 6.80 -12.15 5.30
CA MET A 205 8.04 -12.37 4.55
C MET A 205 9.23 -11.77 5.28
N ARG A 206 10.44 -12.11 4.85
CA ARG A 206 11.61 -11.24 5.05
C ARG A 206 11.59 -10.07 4.07
N TRP A 207 12.34 -9.01 4.38
CA TRP A 207 12.44 -7.85 3.48
C TRP A 207 13.09 -8.19 2.14
N ASP A 208 14.15 -9.00 2.15
CA ASP A 208 14.88 -9.38 0.94
C ASP A 208 14.04 -10.29 0.03
N GLU A 209 13.27 -11.21 0.61
CA GLU A 209 12.31 -12.03 -0.14
C GLU A 209 11.26 -11.18 -0.87
N MET A 210 10.73 -10.15 -0.21
CA MET A 210 9.79 -9.22 -0.84
C MET A 210 10.44 -8.45 -1.99
N ILE A 211 11.65 -7.94 -1.78
CA ILE A 211 12.40 -7.21 -2.80
C ILE A 211 12.70 -8.11 -4.02
N GLU A 212 13.18 -9.33 -3.78
CA GLU A 212 13.46 -10.31 -4.82
C GLU A 212 12.18 -10.66 -5.59
N LEU A 213 11.09 -10.95 -4.88
CA LEU A 213 9.81 -11.29 -5.50
C LEU A 213 9.29 -10.15 -6.37
N ALA A 214 9.19 -8.93 -5.83
CA ALA A 214 8.72 -7.76 -6.55
C ALA A 214 9.57 -7.48 -7.80
N THR A 215 10.89 -7.56 -7.67
CA THR A 215 11.83 -7.34 -8.78
C THR A 215 11.68 -8.44 -9.85
N SER A 216 11.51 -9.70 -9.44
CA SER A 216 11.34 -10.83 -10.37
C SER A 216 10.05 -10.76 -11.19
N VAL A 217 9.01 -10.10 -10.66
CA VAL A 217 7.74 -9.85 -11.36
C VAL A 217 7.88 -8.67 -12.35
N GLY A 218 8.83 -7.77 -12.12
CA GLY A 218 9.15 -6.65 -13.02
C GLY A 218 8.85 -5.27 -12.45
N PHE A 219 8.57 -5.15 -11.14
CA PHE A 219 8.56 -3.85 -10.48
C PHE A 219 9.97 -3.26 -10.43
N THR A 220 10.06 -1.94 -10.31
CA THR A 220 11.32 -1.28 -9.93
C THR A 220 11.81 -1.77 -8.58
N LYS A 221 13.08 -1.49 -8.24
CA LYS A 221 13.55 -1.62 -6.85
C LYS A 221 12.52 -0.97 -5.89
N PRO A 222 12.10 -1.65 -4.81
CA PRO A 222 11.26 -1.03 -3.79
C PRO A 222 12.01 0.07 -3.04
N TYR A 223 11.30 1.14 -2.71
CA TYR A 223 11.81 2.25 -1.90
C TYR A 223 11.10 2.25 -0.54
N LEU A 224 11.87 2.24 0.55
CA LEU A 224 11.35 2.22 1.91
C LEU A 224 10.93 3.64 2.33
N VAL A 225 9.63 3.88 2.41
CA VAL A 225 9.02 5.16 2.81
C VAL A 225 9.01 5.32 4.33
N GLY A 226 8.88 4.23 5.05
CA GLY A 226 8.82 4.23 6.50
C GLY A 226 9.05 2.84 7.08
N ALA A 227 9.56 2.79 8.30
CA ALA A 227 9.66 1.56 9.06
C ALA A 227 9.45 1.84 10.55
N ALA A 228 8.89 0.86 11.26
CA ALA A 228 8.76 0.88 12.71
C ALA A 228 8.91 -0.54 13.28
N PRO A 229 9.58 -0.72 14.44
CA PRO A 229 9.64 -2.01 15.09
C PRO A 229 8.24 -2.45 15.55
N VAL A 230 8.00 -3.75 15.59
CA VAL A 230 6.79 -4.34 16.16
C VAL A 230 7.12 -4.92 17.53
N GLU A 231 6.52 -4.35 18.57
CA GLU A 231 6.76 -4.75 19.95
C GLU A 231 5.83 -5.88 20.40
N PHE A 232 6.41 -6.90 21.04
CA PHE A 232 5.65 -7.98 21.65
C PHE A 232 5.33 -7.66 23.10
N GLN A 233 4.08 -7.29 23.37
CA GLN A 233 3.60 -7.14 24.74
C GLN A 233 3.57 -8.50 25.48
N ASN A 234 3.28 -9.59 24.76
CA ASN A 234 3.23 -10.94 25.32
C ASN A 234 4.51 -11.72 25.00
N LYS A 235 5.33 -11.96 26.03
CA LYS A 235 6.61 -12.68 25.91
C LYS A 235 6.46 -14.15 25.51
N ASP A 236 5.39 -14.83 25.94
CA ASP A 236 5.12 -16.22 25.54
C ASP A 236 4.78 -16.32 24.06
N LEU A 237 4.10 -15.29 23.53
CA LEU A 237 3.83 -15.17 22.10
C LEU A 237 5.13 -15.00 21.31
N HIS A 238 6.04 -14.15 21.80
CA HIS A 238 7.34 -13.93 21.16
C HIS A 238 8.22 -15.18 21.19
N LYS A 239 8.18 -15.94 22.29
CA LYS A 239 8.86 -17.24 22.37
C LYS A 239 8.34 -18.20 21.30
N LYS A 240 7.03 -18.22 21.04
CA LYS A 240 6.43 -19.07 20.00
C LYS A 240 6.92 -18.70 18.60
N THR A 241 7.25 -17.43 18.32
CA THR A 241 7.84 -17.01 17.04
C THR A 241 9.31 -17.37 16.87
N GLY A 242 9.91 -18.11 17.81
CA GLY A 242 11.34 -18.39 17.81
C GLY A 242 12.18 -17.15 18.14
N PHE A 243 11.59 -16.17 18.84
CA PHE A 243 12.20 -14.87 19.14
C PHE A 243 12.59 -14.06 17.90
N ALA A 244 11.94 -14.29 16.75
CA ALA A 244 12.11 -13.47 15.56
C ALA A 244 11.83 -11.98 15.88
N GLN A 245 12.58 -11.09 15.27
CA GLN A 245 12.33 -9.65 15.31
C GLN A 245 11.42 -9.28 14.16
N PHE A 246 10.54 -8.32 14.41
CA PHE A 246 9.54 -7.90 13.43
C PHE A 246 9.58 -6.39 13.25
N ALA A 247 9.40 -5.96 12.01
CA ALA A 247 9.28 -4.56 11.66
C ALA A 247 8.14 -4.38 10.65
N ARG A 248 7.34 -3.34 10.86
CA ARG A 248 6.45 -2.83 9.82
C ARG A 248 7.32 -2.08 8.81
N GLY A 249 7.20 -2.44 7.54
CA GLY A 249 7.79 -1.72 6.43
C GLY A 249 6.71 -1.07 5.59
N GLU A 250 7.01 0.10 5.03
CA GLU A 250 6.15 0.88 4.14
C GLU A 250 6.94 1.12 2.87
N TRP A 251 6.49 0.56 1.76
CA TRP A 251 7.25 0.45 0.52
C TRP A 251 6.47 1.05 -0.63
N ARG A 252 7.19 1.63 -1.58
CA ARG A 252 6.67 1.96 -2.90
C ARG A 252 7.51 1.37 -4.00
N MET A 253 6.84 0.94 -5.06
CA MET A 253 7.48 0.38 -6.25
C MET A 253 6.61 0.61 -7.47
N PHE A 254 7.21 0.68 -8.65
CA PHE A 254 6.54 1.16 -9.86
C PHE A 254 6.60 0.14 -10.99
N LYS A 255 5.58 0.16 -11.84
CA LYS A 255 5.61 -0.51 -13.14
C LYS A 255 6.09 0.48 -14.19
N LEU A 256 7.29 0.30 -14.72
CA LEU A 256 7.83 1.17 -15.77
C LEU A 256 7.72 0.52 -17.16
N PRO A 257 7.90 1.29 -18.26
CA PRO A 257 8.10 0.69 -19.57
C PRO A 257 9.27 -0.30 -19.55
N LYS A 258 9.13 -1.45 -20.23
CA LYS A 258 10.16 -2.52 -20.23
C LYS A 258 11.54 -2.02 -20.70
N ASP A 259 11.55 -1.13 -21.69
CA ASP A 259 12.77 -0.61 -22.31
C ASP A 259 13.13 0.79 -21.80
N VAL A 260 12.71 1.15 -20.59
CA VAL A 260 13.03 2.45 -20.01
C VAL A 260 14.54 2.54 -19.77
N THR A 261 15.20 3.47 -20.46
CA THR A 261 16.61 3.80 -20.24
C THR A 261 16.72 5.21 -19.70
N SER A 262 17.57 5.40 -18.71
CA SER A 262 17.86 6.70 -18.16
C SER A 262 19.31 6.76 -17.68
N THR A 263 19.79 7.97 -17.40
CA THR A 263 21.09 8.22 -16.77
C THR A 263 20.88 8.98 -15.47
N ALA A 264 21.87 8.95 -14.59
CA ALA A 264 21.87 9.85 -13.42
C ALA A 264 21.71 11.30 -13.89
N ALA A 265 20.96 12.09 -13.11
CA ALA A 265 20.67 13.48 -13.43
C ALA A 265 20.56 14.30 -12.15
N GLU A 266 20.80 15.60 -12.31
CA GLU A 266 20.44 16.61 -11.34
C GLU A 266 18.92 16.83 -11.45
N VAL A 267 18.21 16.69 -10.33
CA VAL A 267 16.74 16.76 -10.26
C VAL A 267 16.33 17.83 -9.24
N THR A 268 15.40 18.69 -9.64
CA THR A 268 14.86 19.77 -8.80
C THR A 268 13.37 19.60 -8.62
N TYR A 269 12.89 19.61 -7.37
CA TYR A 269 11.47 19.60 -7.05
C TYR A 269 10.87 21.00 -7.13
N ASN A 270 9.70 21.14 -7.76
CA ASN A 270 9.07 22.45 -8.00
C ASN A 270 8.07 22.87 -6.90
N GLY A 271 7.73 22.01 -5.94
CA GLY A 271 6.84 22.37 -4.83
C GLY A 271 5.35 22.27 -5.13
N ASN A 272 4.92 21.53 -6.16
CA ASN A 272 3.52 21.47 -6.59
C ASN A 272 2.71 20.28 -6.04
N ILE A 273 3.26 19.46 -5.14
CA ILE A 273 2.52 18.38 -4.48
C ILE A 273 1.83 18.97 -3.26
N SER A 274 0.50 18.90 -3.22
CA SER A 274 -0.30 19.43 -2.11
C SER A 274 0.09 18.79 -0.78
N GLY A 275 0.32 19.61 0.24
CA GLY A 275 0.80 19.20 1.56
C GLY A 275 2.30 18.90 1.63
N CYS A 276 3.02 19.03 0.52
CA CYS A 276 4.46 18.83 0.40
C CYS A 276 5.12 20.01 -0.35
N GLU A 277 4.62 21.23 -0.14
CA GLU A 277 5.04 22.40 -0.92
C GLU A 277 6.52 22.73 -0.74
N ASP A 278 7.05 22.62 0.48
CA ASP A 278 8.44 22.97 0.81
C ASP A 278 9.41 21.80 0.64
N SER A 279 8.97 20.58 0.91
CA SER A 279 9.80 19.37 0.85
C SER A 279 8.98 18.14 0.54
N TYR A 280 9.49 17.28 -0.34
CA TYR A 280 8.90 16.00 -0.67
C TYR A 280 9.81 14.86 -0.20
N TYR A 281 9.31 14.07 0.75
CA TYR A 281 9.99 12.89 1.28
C TYR A 281 9.69 11.70 0.36
N TRP A 282 10.65 11.35 -0.49
CA TRP A 282 10.48 10.26 -1.45
C TRP A 282 10.54 8.89 -0.77
N ASP A 283 11.56 8.71 0.08
CA ASP A 283 11.82 7.54 0.90
C ASP A 283 12.60 7.96 2.17
N ILE A 284 13.02 7.01 3.01
CA ILE A 284 13.77 7.31 4.25
C ILE A 284 15.15 7.95 4.01
N ASN A 285 15.70 7.88 2.80
CA ASN A 285 17.05 8.35 2.46
C ASN A 285 17.03 9.60 1.57
N THR A 286 15.90 9.94 0.97
CA THR A 286 15.79 10.90 -0.12
C THR A 286 14.70 11.91 0.17
N VAL A 287 15.12 13.17 0.34
CA VAL A 287 14.22 14.31 0.51
C VAL A 287 14.53 15.33 -0.57
N PHE A 288 13.50 15.76 -1.29
CA PHE A 288 13.60 16.82 -2.28
C PHE A 288 13.06 18.13 -1.70
N LYS A 289 13.95 19.09 -1.43
CA LYS A 289 13.54 20.43 -1.04
C LYS A 289 13.19 21.25 -2.27
N LYS A 290 12.15 22.09 -2.17
CA LYS A 290 11.69 22.92 -3.28
C LYS A 290 12.83 23.83 -3.77
N GLY A 291 13.08 23.81 -5.09
CA GLY A 291 14.07 24.64 -5.74
C GLY A 291 15.53 24.21 -5.52
N GLU A 292 15.78 23.23 -4.64
CA GLU A 292 17.11 22.65 -4.47
C GLU A 292 17.29 21.46 -5.42
N SER A 293 18.44 21.44 -6.08
CA SER A 293 18.84 20.35 -6.96
C SER A 293 19.62 19.28 -6.20
N ILE A 294 19.29 18.01 -6.42
CA ILE A 294 20.11 16.88 -5.97
C ILE A 294 20.41 15.93 -7.13
N VAL A 295 21.55 15.24 -7.08
CA VAL A 295 21.87 14.19 -8.07
C VAL A 295 21.19 12.90 -7.63
N VAL A 296 20.45 12.27 -8.54
CA VAL A 296 19.81 10.97 -8.31
C VAL A 296 20.24 9.94 -9.35
N ASP A 297 20.12 8.66 -9.00
CA ASP A 297 20.50 7.57 -9.88
C ASP A 297 19.56 7.42 -11.09
N ALA A 298 20.01 6.67 -12.11
CA ALA A 298 19.25 6.45 -13.34
C ALA A 298 17.86 5.83 -13.09
N GLY A 299 17.74 4.96 -12.10
CA GLY A 299 16.49 4.29 -11.75
C GLY A 299 15.46 5.29 -11.20
N LEU A 300 15.88 6.18 -10.31
CA LEU A 300 14.99 7.22 -9.78
C LEU A 300 14.62 8.25 -10.86
N VAL A 301 15.56 8.64 -11.76
CA VAL A 301 15.21 9.48 -12.91
C VAL A 301 14.15 8.81 -13.79
N ALA A 302 14.30 7.51 -14.06
CA ALA A 302 13.34 6.75 -14.87
C ALA A 302 11.95 6.75 -14.23
N ILE A 303 11.85 6.58 -12.91
CA ILE A 303 10.59 6.64 -12.17
C ILE A 303 9.98 8.03 -12.24
N LEU A 304 10.75 9.05 -11.84
CA LEU A 304 10.23 10.43 -11.78
C LEU A 304 9.77 10.89 -13.17
N SER A 305 10.43 10.48 -14.25
CA SER A 305 10.08 10.90 -15.62
C SER A 305 8.91 10.16 -16.26
N ASN A 306 8.53 8.99 -15.74
CA ASN A 306 7.54 8.07 -16.36
C ASN A 306 6.31 7.78 -15.47
N THR A 307 6.15 8.52 -14.37
CA THR A 307 5.03 8.35 -13.45
C THR A 307 4.27 9.66 -13.29
N ARG A 308 3.21 9.65 -12.48
CA ARG A 308 2.46 10.87 -12.12
C ARG A 308 3.33 11.97 -11.49
N PHE A 309 4.54 11.66 -11.04
CA PHE A 309 5.47 12.63 -10.48
C PHE A 309 6.19 13.50 -11.51
N LYS A 310 6.13 13.16 -12.81
CA LYS A 310 6.87 13.86 -13.89
C LYS A 310 6.79 15.38 -13.81
N ASP A 311 5.60 15.92 -13.65
CA ASP A 311 5.40 17.38 -13.65
C ASP A 311 5.74 18.05 -12.31
N SER A 312 6.26 17.31 -11.34
CA SER A 312 6.79 17.83 -10.07
C SER A 312 8.29 18.07 -10.09
N PHE A 313 8.98 17.57 -11.11
CA PHE A 313 10.44 17.55 -11.16
C PHE A 313 10.98 18.10 -12.48
N THR A 314 12.04 18.87 -12.41
CA THR A 314 12.86 19.22 -13.58
C THR A 314 14.16 18.43 -13.56
N PHE A 315 14.68 18.15 -14.75
CA PHE A 315 15.82 17.26 -14.95
C PHE A 315 16.92 17.98 -15.73
N LYS A 316 18.14 17.94 -15.21
CA LYS A 316 19.33 18.43 -15.89
C LYS A 316 20.36 17.31 -15.96
N LYS A 317 20.75 16.94 -17.18
CA LYS A 317 21.74 15.88 -17.39
C LYS A 317 23.04 16.24 -16.70
N CYS A 318 23.60 15.30 -15.93
CA CYS A 318 24.97 15.44 -15.46
C CYS A 318 25.89 15.34 -16.68
N ASN A 319 26.66 16.39 -16.97
CA ASN A 319 27.72 16.29 -17.96
C ASN A 319 28.69 15.19 -17.49
N ALA A 320 29.08 14.30 -18.40
CA ALA A 320 30.10 13.30 -18.10
C ALA A 320 31.31 14.03 -17.53
N ILE A 321 31.68 13.70 -16.29
CA ILE A 321 32.95 14.14 -15.75
C ILE A 321 33.99 13.49 -16.67
N GLU A 322 34.64 14.29 -17.51
CA GLU A 322 35.92 13.91 -18.09
C GLU A 322 36.80 13.56 -16.89
N ARG A 323 36.95 12.26 -16.60
CA ARG A 323 38.03 11.79 -15.76
C ARG A 323 39.30 12.13 -16.51
N LYS A 324 39.84 13.33 -16.26
CA LYS A 324 41.26 13.58 -16.45
C LYS A 324 41.96 12.60 -15.52
N VAL A 325 42.38 11.50 -16.10
CA VAL A 325 43.43 10.65 -15.54
C VAL A 325 44.62 11.57 -15.39
N ILE A 326 44.97 11.89 -14.14
CA ILE A 326 46.27 12.47 -13.79
C ILE A 326 47.16 11.31 -13.39
#